data_AF-A0A0Q6TST0-F1
#
_entry.id   AF-A0A0Q6TST0-F1
#
_cell.length_a   1.000
_cell.length_b   1.000
_cell.length_c   1.000
_cell.angle_alpha   90.00
_cell.angle_beta   90.00
_cell.angle_gamma   90.00
#
_symmetry.space_group_name_H-M   'P 1'
#
loop_
_entity.id
_entity.type
_entity.pdbx_description
1 polymer ?
#
loop_
_entity_poly.entity_id
_entity_poly.type
_entity_poly.pdbx_seq_one_letter_code
_entity_poly.pdbx_strand_id
1 'polypeptide(L)'
;MTTPDPFQRARRPEQKEERRRHLLDTAKAALHAGMDVRELGLNELARQAQMTKSNVYRYFENREALLLALLEEESAHWRDDLGARLAAAPRISPEVIARDFASASAAYPLMCHLFSILPSIIERNVSTERLTEFKRSSLKLISDVAEQLHRLAPALPLTAYVTFLRLAMALMIGLWPLASPAVALSSVLELPELQPLRYEFETDLATGLLLALRGLESSANAG
;
A
#
# COMPACT_ATOMS: atom_id res chain seq x y z
N MET A 1 44.63 19.26 23.40
CA MET A 1 43.15 19.25 23.39
C MET A 1 42.71 19.34 21.94
N THR A 2 42.36 18.21 21.34
CA THR A 2 41.98 18.13 19.92
C THR A 2 40.47 18.28 19.83
N THR A 3 40.02 19.37 19.24
CA THR A 3 38.61 19.68 19.01
C THR A 3 38.00 18.62 18.07
N PRO A 4 36.82 18.03 18.35
CA PRO A 4 36.19 17.09 17.43
C PRO A 4 35.65 17.82 16.20
N ASP A 5 36.02 17.31 15.03
CA ASP A 5 35.68 17.84 13.71
C ASP A 5 34.16 17.73 13.41
N PRO A 6 33.46 18.83 13.06
CA PRO A 6 32.03 18.83 12.76
C PRO A 6 31.67 18.06 11.48
N PHE A 7 32.62 17.69 10.63
CA PHE A 7 32.38 16.99 9.36
C PHE A 7 31.99 15.50 9.49
N GLN A 8 32.14 14.89 10.67
CA GLN A 8 31.74 13.48 10.86
C GLN A 8 30.24 13.28 11.07
N ARG A 9 29.44 14.30 11.41
CA ARG A 9 27.99 14.12 11.68
C ARG A 9 27.10 14.18 10.43
N ALA A 10 27.47 14.95 9.41
CA ALA A 10 26.65 15.12 8.20
C ALA A 10 26.72 13.94 7.21
N ARG A 11 27.85 13.21 7.12
CA ARG A 11 27.99 12.05 6.20
C ARG A 11 27.20 10.80 6.60
N ARG A 12 26.72 10.69 7.85
CA ARG A 12 26.15 9.46 8.41
C ARG A 12 24.64 9.23 8.13
N PRO A 13 23.77 10.25 8.15
CA PRO A 13 22.34 10.06 7.92
C PRO A 13 22.02 9.81 6.45
N GLU A 14 22.60 10.61 5.55
CA GLU A 14 22.35 10.50 4.10
C GLU A 14 22.81 9.15 3.55
N GLN A 15 24.01 8.69 3.94
CA GLN A 15 24.49 7.36 3.56
C GLN A 15 23.65 6.24 4.16
N LYS A 16 23.09 6.43 5.37
CA LYS A 16 22.20 5.44 5.99
C LYS A 16 20.89 5.33 5.20
N GLU A 17 20.32 6.46 4.81
CA GLU A 17 19.09 6.50 4.04
C GLU A 17 19.28 5.96 2.61
N GLU A 18 20.38 6.31 1.95
CA GLU A 18 20.75 5.76 0.64
C GLU A 18 20.86 4.23 0.69
N ARG A 19 21.48 3.68 1.74
CA ARG A 19 21.60 2.23 1.92
C ARG A 19 20.26 1.56 2.22
N ARG A 20 19.40 2.19 3.02
CA ARG A 20 18.04 1.70 3.27
C ARG A 20 17.25 1.66 1.97
N ARG A 21 17.32 2.72 1.16
CA ARG A 21 16.68 2.83 -0.15
C ARG A 21 17.16 1.76 -1.11
N HIS A 22 18.48 1.57 -1.23
CA HIS A 22 19.06 0.48 -2.04
C HIS A 22 18.50 -0.90 -1.67
N LEU A 23 18.31 -1.18 -0.39
CA LEU A 23 17.70 -2.43 0.07
C LEU A 23 16.21 -2.55 -0.31
N LEU A 24 15.44 -1.46 -0.20
CA LEU A 24 14.04 -1.43 -0.62
C LEU A 24 13.91 -1.60 -2.13
N ASP A 25 14.70 -0.86 -2.91
CA ASP A 25 14.76 -0.96 -4.37
C ASP A 25 15.11 -2.38 -4.83
N THR A 26 16.10 -3.00 -4.18
CA THR A 26 16.49 -4.39 -4.48
C THR A 26 15.33 -5.36 -4.19
N ALA A 27 14.67 -5.23 -3.04
CA ALA A 27 13.55 -6.07 -2.67
C ALA A 27 12.36 -5.88 -3.63
N LYS A 28 12.04 -4.64 -3.97
CA LYS A 28 10.97 -4.28 -4.90
C LYS A 28 11.24 -4.83 -6.30
N ALA A 29 12.48 -4.70 -6.80
CA ALA A 29 12.89 -5.26 -8.08
C ALA A 29 12.75 -6.79 -8.12
N ALA A 30 13.11 -7.48 -7.04
CA ALA A 30 12.95 -8.93 -6.94
C ALA A 30 11.48 -9.36 -7.02
N LEU A 31 10.60 -8.68 -6.29
CA LEU A 31 9.16 -8.96 -6.29
C LEU A 31 8.52 -8.66 -7.66
N HIS A 32 8.92 -7.56 -8.32
CA HIS A 32 8.47 -7.28 -9.68
C HIS A 32 8.99 -8.27 -10.73
N ALA A 33 10.14 -8.90 -10.48
CA ALA A 33 10.67 -9.97 -11.32
C ALA A 33 9.95 -11.33 -11.11
N GLY A 34 8.92 -11.37 -10.25
CA GLY A 34 8.10 -12.56 -10.02
C GLY A 34 8.51 -13.41 -8.81
N MET A 35 9.43 -12.93 -7.97
CA MET A 35 9.72 -13.60 -6.69
C MET A 35 8.46 -13.61 -5.82
N ASP A 36 8.17 -14.77 -5.23
CA ASP A 36 7.09 -14.87 -4.25
C ASP A 36 7.46 -14.10 -2.98
N VAL A 37 6.52 -13.33 -2.43
CA VAL A 37 6.74 -12.56 -1.18
C VAL A 37 7.21 -13.45 -0.02
N ARG A 38 6.85 -14.74 -0.03
CA ARG A 38 7.25 -15.76 0.96
C ARG A 38 8.72 -16.14 0.84
N GLU A 39 9.30 -16.00 -0.34
CA GLU A 39 10.72 -16.29 -0.62
C GLU A 39 11.62 -15.10 -0.30
N LEU A 40 11.07 -13.88 -0.29
CA LEU A 40 11.83 -12.69 0.07
C LEU A 40 12.25 -12.73 1.54
N GLY A 41 13.53 -13.00 1.81
CA GLY A 41 14.13 -12.96 3.15
C GLY A 41 15.38 -12.09 3.22
N LEU A 42 15.78 -11.66 4.42
CA LEU A 42 16.93 -10.75 4.60
C LEU A 42 18.27 -11.32 4.10
N ASN A 43 18.43 -12.65 4.10
CA ASN A 43 19.63 -13.30 3.56
C ASN A 43 19.67 -13.21 2.04
N GLU A 44 18.54 -13.48 1.38
CA GLU A 44 18.43 -13.39 -0.08
C GLU A 44 18.55 -11.94 -0.53
N LEU A 45 17.95 -11.01 0.22
CA LEU A 45 18.13 -9.59 -0.01
C LEU A 45 19.61 -9.17 0.11
N ALA A 46 20.33 -9.66 1.12
CA ALA A 46 21.76 -9.38 1.26
C ALA A 46 22.56 -9.84 0.04
N ARG A 47 22.25 -11.04 -0.47
CA ARG A 47 22.88 -11.60 -1.68
C ARG A 47 22.62 -10.71 -2.90
N GLN A 48 21.36 -10.34 -3.14
CA GLN A 48 20.98 -9.52 -4.30
C GLN A 48 21.49 -8.08 -4.21
N ALA A 49 21.47 -7.49 -3.02
CA ALA A 49 21.95 -6.13 -2.78
C ALA A 49 23.48 -6.03 -2.72
N GLN A 50 24.20 -7.16 -2.84
CA GLN A 50 25.66 -7.26 -2.69
C GLN A 50 26.15 -6.70 -1.33
N MET A 51 25.40 -6.99 -0.27
CA MET A 51 25.69 -6.56 1.10
C MET A 51 25.94 -7.76 2.00
N THR A 52 26.72 -7.57 3.06
CA THR A 52 26.86 -8.60 4.10
C THR A 52 25.56 -8.74 4.88
N LYS A 53 25.30 -9.94 5.42
CA LYS A 53 24.18 -10.19 6.31
C LYS A 53 24.13 -9.18 7.47
N SER A 54 25.26 -8.97 8.15
CA SER A 54 25.34 -8.01 9.26
C SER A 54 24.95 -6.59 8.84
N ASN A 55 25.28 -6.16 7.61
CA ASN A 55 24.89 -4.85 7.12
C ASN A 55 23.38 -4.73 6.92
N VAL A 56 22.69 -5.72 6.35
CA VAL A 56 21.24 -5.68 6.13
C VAL A 56 20.46 -5.64 7.45
N TYR A 57 20.86 -6.46 8.43
CA TYR A 57 20.21 -6.53 9.74
C TYR A 57 20.34 -5.23 10.57
N ARG A 58 21.19 -4.27 10.16
CA ARG A 58 21.23 -2.91 10.76
C ARG A 58 20.06 -2.03 10.31
N TYR A 59 19.35 -2.39 9.25
CA TYR A 59 18.26 -1.60 8.66
C TYR A 59 16.88 -2.22 8.88
N PHE A 60 16.80 -3.55 8.94
CA PHE A 60 15.55 -4.29 9.13
C PHE A 60 15.76 -5.39 10.17
N GLU A 61 14.90 -5.41 11.19
CA GLU A 61 14.95 -6.42 12.25
C GLU A 61 14.60 -7.82 11.74
N ASN A 62 13.70 -7.89 10.76
CA ASN A 62 13.26 -9.11 10.10
C ASN A 62 12.66 -8.79 8.73
N ARG A 63 12.16 -9.83 8.07
CA ARG A 63 11.51 -9.76 6.75
C ARG A 63 10.24 -8.91 6.81
N GLU A 64 9.41 -9.06 7.83
CA GLU A 64 8.13 -8.39 7.92
C GLU A 64 8.30 -6.87 8.14
N ALA A 65 9.34 -6.45 8.85
CA ALA A 65 9.72 -5.05 8.96
C ALA A 65 10.19 -4.44 7.63
N LEU A 66 10.83 -5.23 6.76
CA LEU A 66 11.13 -4.85 5.38
C LEU A 66 9.85 -4.72 4.54
N LEU A 67 8.93 -5.69 4.65
CA LEU A 67 7.64 -5.64 3.94
C LEU A 67 6.78 -4.45 4.36
N LEU A 68 6.78 -4.07 5.65
CA LEU A 68 6.12 -2.85 6.12
C LEU A 68 6.71 -1.59 5.48
N ALA A 69 8.04 -1.51 5.39
CA ALA A 69 8.71 -0.37 4.78
C ALA A 69 8.39 -0.26 3.28
N LEU A 70 8.34 -1.40 2.57
CA LEU A 70 7.87 -1.44 1.19
C LEU A 70 6.41 -0.98 1.07
N LEU A 71 5.54 -1.45 1.95
CA LEU A 71 4.13 -1.05 1.94
C LEU A 71 3.97 0.46 2.17
N GLU A 72 4.75 1.06 3.09
CA GLU A 72 4.75 2.52 3.31
C GLU A 72 5.15 3.29 2.05
N GLU A 73 6.21 2.85 1.37
CA GLU A 73 6.70 3.48 0.14
C GLU A 73 5.70 3.35 -1.02
N GLU A 74 5.18 2.14 -1.24
CA GLU A 74 4.16 1.88 -2.26
C GLU A 74 2.89 2.69 -2.00
N SER A 75 2.46 2.80 -0.73
CA SER A 75 1.28 3.58 -0.36
C SER A 75 1.48 5.09 -0.58
N ALA A 76 2.71 5.60 -0.38
CA ALA A 76 3.02 6.99 -0.66
C ALA A 76 2.96 7.28 -2.17
N HIS A 77 3.54 6.40 -3.00
CA HIS A 77 3.44 6.52 -4.45
C HIS A 77 2.00 6.42 -4.95
N TRP A 78 1.23 5.47 -4.42
CA TRP A 78 -0.18 5.31 -4.74
C TRP A 78 -1.00 6.56 -4.40
N ARG A 79 -0.77 7.18 -3.24
CA ARG A 79 -1.43 8.45 -2.86
C ARG A 79 -1.15 9.53 -3.90
N ASP A 80 0.11 9.66 -4.31
CA ASP A 80 0.52 10.71 -5.24
C ASP A 80 -0.08 10.48 -6.63
N ASP A 81 -0.14 9.23 -7.11
CA ASP A 81 -0.82 8.86 -8.37
C ASP A 81 -2.32 9.10 -8.31
N LEU A 82 -2.99 8.64 -7.25
CA LEU A 82 -4.42 8.91 -7.03
C LEU A 82 -4.68 10.43 -7.06
N GLY A 83 -3.82 11.19 -6.41
CA GLY A 83 -3.92 12.63 -6.38
C GLY A 83 -3.79 13.28 -7.75
N ALA A 84 -2.84 12.81 -8.57
CA ALA A 84 -2.66 13.28 -9.94
C ALA A 84 -3.86 12.95 -10.83
N ARG A 85 -4.41 11.72 -10.73
CA ARG A 85 -5.59 11.29 -11.48
C ARG A 85 -6.81 12.15 -11.18
N LEU A 86 -7.08 12.36 -9.89
CA LEU A 86 -8.21 13.20 -9.47
C LEU A 86 -8.01 14.66 -9.88
N ALA A 87 -6.80 15.21 -9.78
CA ALA A 87 -6.53 16.58 -10.21
C ALA A 87 -6.71 16.79 -11.73
N ALA A 88 -6.53 15.75 -12.54
CA ALA A 88 -6.73 15.80 -13.98
C ALA A 88 -8.20 15.67 -14.41
N ALA A 89 -9.10 15.26 -13.50
CA ALA A 89 -10.52 15.08 -13.82
C ALA A 89 -11.23 16.44 -13.98
N PRO A 90 -11.99 16.67 -15.08
CA PRO A 90 -12.72 17.92 -15.29
C PRO A 90 -13.78 18.22 -14.22
N ARG A 91 -14.36 17.15 -13.65
CA ARG A 91 -15.36 17.22 -12.58
C ARG A 91 -15.19 16.02 -11.68
N ILE A 92 -15.23 16.26 -10.38
CA ILE A 92 -15.19 15.22 -9.36
C ILE A 92 -16.62 14.81 -9.02
N SER A 93 -16.88 13.50 -9.11
CA SER A 93 -18.13 12.86 -8.67
C SER A 93 -17.79 11.55 -7.94
N PRO A 94 -18.74 10.94 -7.22
CA PRO A 94 -18.53 9.63 -6.59
C PRO A 94 -18.04 8.56 -7.56
N GLU A 95 -18.54 8.57 -8.80
CA GLU A 95 -18.13 7.64 -9.86
C GLU A 95 -16.67 7.85 -10.27
N VAL A 96 -16.25 9.11 -10.41
CA VAL A 96 -14.85 9.46 -10.73
C VAL A 96 -13.92 9.06 -9.59
N ILE A 97 -14.30 9.35 -8.34
CA ILE A 97 -13.51 8.97 -7.16
C ILE A 97 -13.35 7.45 -7.10
N ALA A 98 -14.45 6.70 -7.21
CA ALA A 98 -14.42 5.25 -7.13
C ALA A 98 -13.59 4.61 -8.25
N ARG A 99 -13.76 5.08 -9.49
CA ARG A 99 -12.99 4.63 -10.65
C ARG A 99 -11.50 4.94 -10.50
N ASP A 100 -11.15 6.19 -10.22
CA ASP A 100 -9.75 6.62 -10.19
C ASP A 100 -9.01 6.04 -8.98
N PHE A 101 -9.71 5.83 -7.85
CA PHE A 101 -9.18 5.10 -6.71
C PHE A 101 -8.88 3.65 -7.07
N ALA A 102 -9.84 2.94 -7.66
CA ALA A 102 -9.66 1.55 -8.05
C ALA A 102 -8.55 1.37 -9.10
N SER A 103 -8.52 2.25 -10.10
CA SER A 103 -7.49 2.24 -11.15
C SER A 103 -6.10 2.58 -10.61
N ALA A 104 -6.01 3.54 -9.68
CA ALA A 104 -4.76 3.79 -8.97
C ALA A 104 -4.36 2.55 -8.17
N SER A 105 -5.25 1.94 -7.39
CA SER A 105 -4.92 0.71 -6.63
C SER A 105 -4.46 -0.44 -7.53
N ALA A 106 -5.12 -0.66 -8.68
CA ALA A 106 -4.75 -1.69 -9.64
C ALA A 106 -3.36 -1.48 -10.26
N ALA A 107 -2.92 -0.22 -10.39
CA ALA A 107 -1.58 0.13 -10.87
C ALA A 107 -0.46 -0.18 -9.83
N TYR A 108 -0.81 -0.44 -8.57
CA TYR A 108 0.14 -0.78 -7.49
C TYR A 108 -0.14 -2.19 -6.94
N PRO A 109 0.07 -3.26 -7.74
CA PRO A 109 -0.25 -4.64 -7.35
C PRO A 109 0.54 -5.12 -6.13
N LEU A 110 1.78 -4.65 -5.96
CA LEU A 110 2.59 -4.96 -4.78
C LEU A 110 1.95 -4.39 -3.51
N MET A 111 1.47 -3.15 -3.54
CA MET A 111 0.73 -2.54 -2.44
C MET A 111 -0.49 -3.39 -2.04
N CYS A 112 -1.32 -3.76 -3.02
CA CYS A 112 -2.53 -4.55 -2.79
C CYS A 112 -2.19 -5.94 -2.23
N HIS A 113 -1.13 -6.57 -2.74
CA HIS A 113 -0.64 -7.84 -2.21
C HIS A 113 -0.18 -7.72 -0.77
N LEU A 114 0.65 -6.72 -0.44
CA LEU A 114 1.12 -6.48 0.93
C LEU A 114 -0.03 -6.17 1.89
N PHE A 115 -1.03 -5.39 1.48
CA PHE A 115 -2.24 -5.18 2.28
C PHE A 115 -2.97 -6.50 2.57
N SER A 116 -3.13 -7.38 1.57
CA SER A 116 -3.86 -8.64 1.74
C SER A 116 -3.26 -9.57 2.82
N ILE A 117 -1.94 -9.49 3.03
CA ILE A 117 -1.23 -10.29 4.04
C ILE A 117 -0.87 -9.47 5.30
N LEU A 118 -1.19 -8.18 5.33
CA LEU A 118 -0.78 -7.27 6.40
C LEU A 118 -1.30 -7.74 7.77
N PRO A 119 -2.60 -7.97 8.00
CA PRO A 119 -3.10 -8.31 9.34
C PRO A 119 -2.76 -9.76 9.74
N SER A 120 -2.64 -10.66 8.77
CA SER A 120 -2.51 -12.10 9.00
C SER A 120 -1.06 -12.57 9.11
N ILE A 121 -0.11 -11.88 8.49
CA ILE A 121 1.30 -12.26 8.44
C ILE A 121 2.18 -11.14 8.97
N ILE A 122 2.13 -9.96 8.35
CA ILE A 122 3.12 -8.92 8.59
C ILE A 122 2.98 -8.37 10.02
N GLU A 123 1.77 -7.98 10.44
CA GLU A 123 1.54 -7.35 11.75
C GLU A 123 1.82 -8.28 12.94
N ARG A 124 1.87 -9.59 12.73
CA ARG A 124 2.08 -10.58 13.80
C ARG A 124 3.55 -10.86 14.11
N ASN A 125 4.46 -10.43 13.23
CA ASN A 125 5.87 -10.81 13.28
C ASN A 125 6.82 -9.61 13.38
N VAL A 126 6.32 -8.45 13.79
CA VAL A 126 7.08 -7.20 13.90
C VAL A 126 7.03 -6.69 15.35
N SER A 127 8.07 -5.98 15.78
CA SER A 127 8.09 -5.35 17.11
C SER A 127 6.95 -4.36 17.31
N THR A 128 6.50 -4.19 18.56
CA THR A 128 5.44 -3.23 18.92
C THR A 128 5.83 -1.80 18.55
N GLU A 129 7.10 -1.45 18.73
CA GLU A 129 7.67 -0.15 18.39
C GLU A 129 7.51 0.12 16.90
N ARG A 130 7.94 -0.81 16.05
CA ARG A 130 7.85 -0.67 14.60
C ARG A 130 6.41 -0.68 14.10
N LEU A 131 5.52 -1.48 14.69
CA LEU A 131 4.08 -1.43 14.40
C LEU A 131 3.47 -0.08 14.77
N THR A 132 3.87 0.50 15.91
CA THR A 132 3.36 1.80 16.35
C THR A 132 3.78 2.90 15.36
N GLU A 133 5.02 2.89 14.91
CA GLU A 133 5.50 3.79 13.86
C GLU A 133 4.71 3.62 12.57
N PHE A 134 4.54 2.39 12.10
CA PHE A 134 3.77 2.08 10.90
C PHE A 134 2.31 2.56 11.00
N LYS A 135 1.65 2.37 12.14
CA LYS A 135 0.26 2.83 12.35
C LYS A 135 0.16 4.35 12.37
N ARG A 136 1.17 5.07 12.88
CA ARG A 136 1.23 6.54 12.77
C ARG A 136 1.38 6.99 11.31
N SER A 137 2.26 6.34 10.54
CA SER A 137 2.38 6.60 9.10
C SER A 137 1.07 6.33 8.35
N SER A 138 0.40 5.22 8.68
CA SER A 138 -0.90 4.84 8.11
C SER A 138 -1.99 5.88 8.42
N LEU A 139 -2.04 6.37 9.66
CA LEU A 139 -2.98 7.43 10.05
C LEU A 139 -2.72 8.71 9.24
N LYS A 140 -1.45 9.10 9.08
CA LYS A 140 -1.08 10.26 8.26
C LYS A 140 -1.53 10.08 6.81
N LEU A 141 -1.28 8.92 6.21
CA LEU A 141 -1.71 8.60 4.85
C LEU A 141 -3.24 8.74 4.70
N ILE A 142 -4.01 8.16 5.63
CA ILE A 142 -5.48 8.25 5.63
C ILE A 142 -5.91 9.71 5.72
N SER A 143 -5.31 10.51 6.61
CA SER A 143 -5.62 11.94 6.73
C SER A 143 -5.29 12.70 5.44
N ASP A 144 -4.10 12.51 4.87
CA ASP A 144 -3.68 13.20 3.64
C ASP A 144 -4.67 12.93 2.48
N VAL A 145 -5.06 11.66 2.28
CA VAL A 145 -6.00 11.26 1.23
C VAL A 145 -7.41 11.78 1.52
N ALA A 146 -7.89 11.68 2.76
CA ALA A 146 -9.21 12.16 3.14
C ALA A 146 -9.34 13.67 2.93
N GLU A 147 -8.32 14.44 3.31
CA GLU A 147 -8.28 15.88 3.08
C GLU A 147 -8.26 16.22 1.59
N GLN A 148 -7.51 15.45 0.79
CA GLN A 148 -7.50 15.63 -0.66
C GLN A 148 -8.88 15.39 -1.27
N LEU A 149 -9.54 14.28 -0.91
CA LEU A 149 -10.89 13.96 -1.38
C LEU A 149 -11.89 15.05 -0.95
N HIS A 150 -11.81 15.50 0.31
CA HIS A 150 -12.69 16.55 0.81
C HIS A 150 -12.50 17.90 0.10
N ARG A 151 -11.26 18.30 -0.19
CA ARG A 151 -10.98 19.51 -0.97
C ARG A 151 -11.59 19.45 -2.38
N LEU A 152 -11.56 18.27 -3.00
CA LEU A 152 -12.01 18.04 -4.37
C LEU A 152 -13.53 17.79 -4.48
N ALA A 153 -14.13 17.22 -3.44
CA ALA A 153 -15.55 16.91 -3.34
C ALA A 153 -16.08 17.28 -1.94
N PRO A 154 -16.39 18.56 -1.68
CA PRO A 154 -16.76 19.03 -0.35
C PRO A 154 -18.18 18.64 0.09
N ALA A 155 -18.93 17.88 -0.73
CA ALA A 155 -20.29 17.46 -0.43
C ALA A 155 -20.38 16.51 0.78
N LEU A 156 -19.30 15.77 1.07
CA LEU A 156 -19.19 14.91 2.24
C LEU A 156 -18.27 15.55 3.31
N PRO A 157 -18.58 15.40 4.61
CA PRO A 157 -17.67 15.82 5.67
C PRO A 157 -16.38 14.99 5.65
N LEU A 158 -15.28 15.56 6.13
CA LEU A 158 -13.98 14.88 6.18
C LEU A 158 -14.04 13.50 6.87
N THR A 159 -14.84 13.37 7.93
CA THR A 159 -15.04 12.10 8.66
C THR A 159 -15.68 11.00 7.82
N ALA A 160 -16.51 11.35 6.84
CA ALA A 160 -17.07 10.39 5.88
C ALA A 160 -15.98 9.85 4.96
N TYR A 161 -15.04 10.69 4.51
CA TYR A 161 -13.88 10.22 3.73
C TYR A 161 -12.95 9.32 4.53
N VAL A 162 -12.75 9.57 5.83
CA VAL A 162 -12.01 8.64 6.70
C VAL A 162 -12.71 7.28 6.78
N THR A 163 -14.04 7.28 6.88
CA THR A 163 -14.84 6.04 6.90
C THR A 163 -14.78 5.32 5.56
N PHE A 164 -14.89 6.05 4.45
CA PHE A 164 -14.69 5.54 3.09
C PHE A 164 -13.33 4.84 2.95
N LEU A 165 -12.24 5.48 3.37
CA LEU A 165 -10.89 4.90 3.27
C LEU A 165 -10.72 3.63 4.12
N ARG A 166 -11.36 3.58 5.29
CA ARG A 166 -11.37 2.36 6.12
C ARG A 166 -12.09 1.20 5.40
N LEU A 167 -13.22 1.48 4.75
CA LEU A 167 -13.95 0.49 3.96
C LEU A 167 -13.16 0.08 2.70
N ALA A 168 -12.54 1.03 2.03
CA ALA A 168 -11.66 0.79 0.88
C ALA A 168 -10.52 -0.15 1.23
N MET A 169 -9.86 0.05 2.38
CA MET A 169 -8.82 -0.85 2.88
C MET A 169 -9.35 -2.28 3.09
N ALA A 170 -10.52 -2.43 3.73
CA ALA A 170 -11.11 -3.75 3.92
C ALA A 170 -11.45 -4.45 2.59
N LEU A 171 -11.97 -3.70 1.61
CA LEU A 171 -12.24 -4.21 0.27
C LEU A 171 -10.96 -4.63 -0.43
N MET A 172 -9.89 -3.83 -0.40
CA MET A 172 -8.60 -4.19 -1.01
C MET A 172 -8.01 -5.47 -0.39
N ILE A 173 -8.06 -5.60 0.94
CA ILE A 173 -7.57 -6.79 1.66
C ILE A 173 -8.29 -8.05 1.19
N GLY A 174 -9.62 -7.98 1.03
CA GLY A 174 -10.44 -9.13 0.64
C GLY A 174 -10.42 -9.42 -0.87
N LEU A 175 -10.56 -8.39 -1.71
CA LEU A 175 -10.69 -8.54 -3.15
C LEU A 175 -9.38 -8.96 -3.82
N TRP A 176 -8.22 -8.50 -3.35
CA TRP A 176 -6.95 -8.82 -3.99
C TRP A 176 -6.68 -10.33 -4.10
N PRO A 177 -6.72 -11.13 -3.01
CA PRO A 177 -6.49 -12.58 -3.11
C PRO A 177 -7.60 -13.32 -3.86
N LEU A 178 -8.83 -12.77 -3.90
CA LEU A 178 -9.94 -13.33 -4.68
C LEU A 178 -9.75 -13.12 -6.19
N ALA A 179 -9.26 -11.94 -6.58
CA ALA A 179 -9.00 -11.56 -7.97
C ALA A 179 -7.61 -12.00 -8.48
N SER A 180 -6.73 -12.45 -7.58
CA SER A 180 -5.42 -13.05 -7.90
C SER A 180 -5.35 -14.52 -7.46
N PRO A 181 -6.21 -15.40 -7.99
CA PRO A 181 -6.29 -16.78 -7.54
C PRO A 181 -5.05 -17.59 -7.93
N ALA A 182 -4.77 -18.65 -7.18
CA ALA A 182 -3.75 -19.63 -7.55
C ALA A 182 -4.06 -20.24 -8.94
N VAL A 183 -3.01 -20.64 -9.67
CA VAL A 183 -3.09 -21.18 -11.05
C VAL A 183 -4.15 -22.29 -11.18
N ALA A 184 -4.25 -23.16 -10.17
CA ALA A 184 -5.23 -24.25 -10.15
C ALA A 184 -6.68 -23.74 -10.15
N LEU A 185 -6.99 -22.71 -9.36
CA LEU A 185 -8.33 -22.11 -9.33
C LEU A 185 -8.60 -21.25 -10.57
N SER A 186 -7.59 -20.56 -11.08
CA SER A 186 -7.72 -19.79 -12.34
C SER A 186 -8.21 -20.67 -13.49
N SER A 187 -7.63 -21.87 -13.65
CA SER A 187 -8.04 -22.83 -14.69
C SER A 187 -9.49 -23.31 -14.54
N VAL A 188 -10.00 -23.38 -13.31
CA VAL A 188 -11.39 -23.78 -13.02
C VAL A 188 -12.36 -22.64 -13.34
N LEU A 189 -11.99 -21.39 -13.06
CA LEU A 189 -12.82 -20.21 -13.30
C LEU A 189 -12.94 -19.83 -14.78
N GLU A 190 -12.14 -20.43 -15.66
CA GLU A 190 -12.30 -20.32 -17.12
C GLU A 190 -13.48 -21.15 -17.67
N LEU A 191 -14.04 -22.08 -16.88
CA LEU A 191 -15.25 -22.82 -17.24
C LEU A 191 -16.46 -21.86 -17.34
N PRO A 192 -17.23 -21.83 -18.45
CA PRO A 192 -18.31 -20.86 -18.67
C PRO A 192 -19.33 -20.77 -17.52
N GLU A 193 -19.70 -21.91 -16.93
CA GLU A 193 -20.64 -21.99 -15.82
C GLU A 193 -20.10 -21.46 -14.49
N LEU A 194 -18.78 -21.31 -14.36
CA LEU A 194 -18.10 -20.79 -13.16
C LEU A 194 -17.57 -19.37 -13.33
N GLN A 195 -17.61 -18.80 -14.54
CA GLN A 195 -17.23 -17.40 -14.80
C GLN A 195 -17.90 -16.38 -13.87
N PRO A 196 -19.18 -16.53 -13.44
CA PRO A 196 -19.79 -15.60 -12.47
C PRO A 196 -19.11 -15.56 -11.09
N LEU A 197 -18.23 -16.52 -10.77
CA LEU A 197 -17.44 -16.54 -9.53
C LEU A 197 -16.09 -15.82 -9.65
N ARG A 198 -15.74 -15.34 -10.84
CA ARG A 198 -14.49 -14.64 -11.11
C ARG A 198 -14.58 -13.21 -10.60
N TYR A 199 -13.60 -12.81 -9.79
CA TYR A 199 -13.41 -11.44 -9.39
C TYR A 199 -12.50 -10.70 -10.38
N GLU A 200 -12.85 -9.45 -10.69
CA GLU A 200 -12.04 -8.50 -11.42
C GLU A 200 -11.68 -7.34 -10.50
N PHE A 201 -10.44 -7.33 -10.00
CA PHE A 201 -10.03 -6.45 -8.91
C PHE A 201 -10.42 -4.98 -9.12
N GLU A 202 -10.08 -4.39 -10.28
CA GLU A 202 -10.36 -2.98 -10.55
C GLU A 202 -11.86 -2.71 -10.65
N THR A 203 -12.60 -3.52 -11.40
CA THR A 203 -14.05 -3.39 -11.60
C THR A 203 -14.83 -3.57 -10.29
N ASP A 204 -14.52 -4.61 -9.54
CA ASP A 204 -15.20 -4.94 -8.28
C ASP A 204 -14.87 -3.93 -7.18
N LEU A 205 -13.61 -3.47 -7.11
CA LEU A 205 -13.22 -2.42 -6.18
C LEU A 205 -13.93 -1.12 -6.52
N ALA A 206 -13.95 -0.68 -7.78
CA ALA A 206 -14.68 0.52 -8.19
C ALA A 206 -16.17 0.44 -7.80
N THR A 207 -16.79 -0.72 -8.02
CA THR A 207 -18.20 -0.95 -7.65
C THR A 207 -18.41 -0.83 -6.15
N GLY A 208 -17.60 -1.52 -5.34
CA GLY A 208 -17.69 -1.47 -3.87
C GLY A 208 -17.46 -0.06 -3.31
N LEU A 209 -16.50 0.67 -3.86
CA LEU A 209 -16.19 2.04 -3.46
C LEU A 209 -17.33 3.01 -3.81
N LEU A 210 -17.94 2.87 -4.99
CA LEU A 210 -19.09 3.69 -5.39
C LEU A 210 -20.29 3.46 -4.48
N LEU A 211 -20.58 2.20 -4.13
CA LEU A 211 -21.64 1.87 -3.18
C LEU A 211 -21.37 2.49 -1.81
N ALA A 212 -20.13 2.45 -1.33
CA ALA A 212 -19.75 3.09 -0.07
C ALA A 212 -19.95 4.62 -0.11
N LEU A 213 -19.50 5.29 -1.18
CA LEU A 213 -19.65 6.74 -1.33
C LEU A 213 -21.12 7.16 -1.35
N ARG A 214 -21.95 6.50 -2.16
CA ARG A 214 -23.40 6.79 -2.24
C ARG A 214 -24.12 6.52 -0.92
N GLY A 215 -23.73 5.46 -0.20
CA GLY A 215 -24.26 5.18 1.13
C GLY A 215 -23.93 6.28 2.15
N LEU A 216 -22.70 6.81 2.09
CA LEU A 216 -22.27 7.93 2.94
C LEU A 216 -23.01 9.22 2.58
N GLU A 217 -23.22 9.53 1.29
CA GLU A 217 -24.01 10.68 0.84
C GLU A 217 -25.46 10.59 1.32
N SER A 218 -26.09 9.44 1.17
CA SER A 218 -27.46 9.22 1.66
C SER A 218 -27.57 9.38 3.17
N SER A 219 -26.57 8.96 3.94
CA SER A 219 -26.55 9.09 5.40
C SER A 219 -26.33 10.54 5.85
N ALA A 220 -25.51 11.30 5.13
CA ALA A 220 -25.26 12.71 5.40
C ALA A 220 -26.47 13.60 5.10
N ASN A 221 -27.27 13.26 4.08
CA ASN A 221 -28.48 14.00 3.71
C ASN A 221 -29.70 13.69 4.60
N ALA A 222 -29.63 12.63 5.40
CA ALA A 222 -30.72 12.19 6.28
C ALA A 222 -30.65 12.75 7.71
N GLY A 223 -29.53 13.42 8.06
CA GLY A 223 -29.31 14.07 9.36
C GLY A 223 -29.36 15.58 9.26
#